data_AF-A0A357D7X1-F1
#
_entry.id   AF-A0A357D7X1-F1
#
_cell.length_a   1.000
_cell.length_b   1.000
_cell.length_c   1.000
_cell.angle_alpha   90.00
_cell.angle_beta   90.00
_cell.angle_gamma   90.00
#
_symmetry.space_group_name_H-M   'P 1'
#
loop_
_entity.id
_entity.type
_entity.pdbx_description
1 polymer ?
#
loop_
_entity_poly.entity_id
_entity_poly.type
_entity_poly.pdbx_seq_one_letter_code
_entity_poly.pdbx_strand_id
1 'polypeptide(L)'
;MHAFADRNGKFDGLETAWFTIEGDGARLDQVRNLLTALGNNVLVINSKNKTRYHLANVMVSNLVLAMLNIGCNLMTACGIDEESALKSLMPLIMNNIENISEKGFLP
;
A
#
# COMPACT_ATOMS: atom_id res chain seq x y z
N MET A 1 0.08 1.98 -7.75
CA MET A 1 -0.02 1.66 -6.32
C MET A 1 -0.83 0.40 -6.23
N HIS A 2 -0.12 -0.73 -6.18
CA HIS A 2 -0.66 -2.07 -6.09
C HIS A 2 0.45 -2.94 -5.53
N ALA A 3 0.13 -3.80 -4.56
CA ALA A 3 1.10 -4.71 -3.97
C ALA A 3 1.04 -6.04 -4.73
N PHE A 4 2.11 -6.39 -5.43
CA PHE A 4 2.21 -7.68 -6.08
C PHE A 4 2.54 -8.75 -5.04
N ALA A 5 1.61 -9.69 -4.83
CA ALA A 5 1.74 -10.75 -3.84
C ALA A 5 2.38 -12.04 -4.41
N ASP A 6 2.44 -12.19 -5.73
CA ASP A 6 2.86 -13.44 -6.37
C ASP A 6 3.55 -13.18 -7.72
N ARG A 7 4.50 -14.06 -8.09
CA ARG A 7 5.23 -14.02 -9.38
C ARG A 7 4.46 -14.70 -10.52
N ASN A 8 3.30 -15.29 -10.23
CA ASN A 8 2.52 -16.11 -11.16
C ASN A 8 1.81 -15.32 -12.29
N GLY A 9 2.07 -14.03 -12.44
CA GLY A 9 1.54 -13.22 -13.54
C GLY A 9 0.03 -12.99 -13.48
N LYS A 10 -0.62 -13.23 -12.33
CA LYS A 10 -1.97 -12.77 -12.08
C LYS A 10 -1.91 -11.27 -11.81
N PHE A 11 -2.65 -10.51 -12.61
CA PHE A 11 -2.74 -9.06 -12.53
C PHE A 11 -4.08 -8.61 -11.93
N ASP A 12 -4.72 -9.48 -11.14
CA ASP A 12 -5.99 -9.17 -10.48
C ASP A 12 -5.80 -7.91 -9.61
N GLY A 13 -6.61 -6.87 -9.86
CA GLY A 13 -6.49 -5.58 -9.20
C GLY A 13 -5.62 -4.55 -9.92
N LEU A 14 -5.03 -4.89 -11.07
CA LEU A 14 -4.32 -3.93 -11.92
C LEU A 14 -5.31 -3.01 -12.65
N GLU A 15 -6.49 -3.52 -13.00
CA GLU A 15 -7.57 -2.79 -13.66
C GLU A 15 -8.18 -1.67 -12.79
N THR A 16 -8.01 -1.76 -11.47
CA THR A 16 -8.41 -0.75 -10.50
C THR A 16 -7.23 -0.02 -9.86
N ALA A 17 -6.00 -0.33 -10.30
CA ALA A 17 -4.81 0.23 -9.69
C ALA A 17 -4.70 1.73 -9.97
N TRP A 18 -4.20 2.45 -8.96
CA TRP A 18 -3.85 3.85 -9.14
C TRP A 18 -2.46 3.96 -9.75
N PHE A 19 -2.32 4.67 -10.87
CA PHE A 19 -1.02 4.96 -11.46
C PHE A 19 -0.52 6.32 -10.98
N THR A 20 0.80 6.44 -10.82
CA THR A 20 1.44 7.72 -10.55
C THR A 20 2.45 7.98 -11.64
N ILE A 21 2.35 9.14 -12.29
CA ILE A 21 3.18 9.53 -13.42
C ILE A 21 3.85 10.89 -13.13
N GLU A 22 5.00 11.10 -13.75
CA GLU A 22 5.76 12.36 -13.71
C GLU A 22 6.31 12.65 -15.11
N GLY A 23 6.57 13.92 -15.41
CA GLY A 23 7.04 14.37 -16.71
C GLY A 23 6.52 15.76 -17.04
N ASP A 24 6.67 16.17 -18.29
CA ASP A 24 6.26 17.48 -18.78
C ASP A 24 5.59 17.42 -20.17
N GLY A 25 4.83 18.48 -20.46
CA GLY A 25 4.23 18.74 -21.77
C GLY A 25 3.32 17.63 -22.29
N ALA A 26 3.21 17.58 -23.62
CA ALA A 26 2.25 16.73 -24.33
C ALA A 26 2.41 15.22 -24.07
N ARG A 27 3.61 14.76 -23.72
CA ARG A 27 3.85 13.33 -23.44
C ARG A 27 3.22 12.89 -22.14
N LEU A 28 3.24 13.74 -21.11
CA LEU A 28 2.58 13.47 -19.85
C LEU A 28 1.07 13.28 -20.04
N ASP A 29 0.46 14.18 -20.82
CA ASP A 29 -0.98 14.12 -21.11
C ASP A 29 -1.36 12.89 -21.93
N GLN A 30 -0.53 12.48 -22.90
CA GLN A 30 -0.74 11.24 -23.65
C GLN A 30 -0.77 10.01 -22.74
N VAL A 31 0.21 9.88 -21.84
CA VAL A 31 0.27 8.75 -20.90
C VAL A 31 -0.90 8.78 -19.93
N ARG A 32 -1.25 9.97 -19.41
CA ARG A 32 -2.41 10.15 -18.54
C ARG A 32 -3.69 9.69 -19.23
N ASN A 33 -3.94 10.17 -20.45
CA ASN A 33 -5.15 9.85 -21.21
C ASN A 33 -5.23 8.36 -21.54
N LEU A 34 -4.10 7.72 -21.88
CA LEU A 34 -4.05 6.28 -22.10
C LEU A 34 -4.49 5.50 -20.84
N LEU A 35 -3.89 5.79 -19.69
CA LEU A 35 -4.18 5.06 -18.45
C LEU A 35 -5.63 5.31 -17.97
N THR A 36 -6.13 6.52 -18.11
CA THR A 36 -7.53 6.85 -17.80
C THR A 36 -8.50 6.19 -18.77
N ALA A 37 -8.19 6.11 -20.07
CA ALA A 37 -9.00 5.38 -21.05
C ALA A 37 -9.07 3.88 -20.76
N LEU A 38 -8.05 3.32 -20.10
CA LEU A 38 -8.03 1.94 -19.59
C LEU A 38 -8.80 1.77 -18.27
N GLY A 39 -9.45 2.82 -17.75
CA GLY A 39 -10.26 2.76 -16.53
C GLY A 39 -9.51 3.08 -15.23
N ASN A 40 -8.23 3.45 -15.31
CA ASN A 40 -7.39 3.64 -14.13
C ASN A 40 -7.41 5.07 -13.60
N ASN A 41 -7.28 5.19 -12.28
CA ASN A 41 -7.04 6.47 -11.63
C ASN A 41 -5.56 6.87 -11.80
N VAL A 42 -5.31 8.14 -12.12
CA VAL A 42 -3.95 8.63 -12.40
C VAL A 42 -3.64 9.85 -11.54
N LEU A 43 -2.55 9.77 -10.78
CA LEU A 43 -1.95 10.86 -10.05
C LEU A 43 -0.75 11.41 -10.82
N VAL A 44 -0.63 12.73 -10.86
CA VAL A 44 0.55 13.41 -11.42
C VAL A 44 1.36 14.00 -10.27
N ILE A 45 2.65 13.69 -10.20
CA ILE A 45 3.57 14.27 -9.22
C ILE A 45 4.67 15.06 -9.91
N ASN A 46 5.20 16.06 -9.20
CA ASN A 46 6.43 16.72 -9.62
C ASN A 46 7.63 15.81 -9.32
N SER A 47 8.61 15.76 -10.23
CA SER A 47 9.81 14.93 -10.09
C SER A 47 10.59 15.19 -8.81
N LYS A 48 10.58 16.42 -8.29
CA LYS A 48 11.21 16.76 -7.00
C LYS A 48 10.60 16.02 -5.80
N ASN A 49 9.37 15.54 -5.92
CA ASN A 49 8.64 14.84 -4.87
C ASN A 49 8.75 13.32 -4.96
N LYS A 50 9.46 12.77 -5.96
CA LYS A 50 9.54 11.32 -6.20
C LYS A 50 10.01 10.53 -4.99
N THR A 51 11.06 11.01 -4.31
CA THR A 51 11.57 10.38 -3.09
C THR A 51 10.53 10.36 -1.98
N ARG A 52 9.82 11.48 -1.76
CA ARG A 52 8.77 11.58 -0.72
C ARG A 52 7.57 10.69 -1.04
N TYR A 53 7.12 10.69 -2.29
CA TYR A 53 6.07 9.80 -2.77
C TYR A 53 6.44 8.34 -2.58
N HIS A 54 7.65 7.95 -3.00
CA HIS A 54 8.10 6.57 -2.87
C HIS A 54 8.18 6.14 -1.41
N LEU A 55 8.77 6.99 -0.56
CA LEU A 55 8.83 6.74 0.88
C LEU A 55 7.42 6.58 1.48
N ALA A 56 6.46 7.43 1.13
CA ALA A 56 5.07 7.31 1.60
C ALA A 56 4.46 5.93 1.26
N ASN A 57 4.68 5.44 0.04
CA ASN A 57 4.24 4.09 -0.35
C ASN A 57 4.92 3.01 0.48
N VAL A 58 6.26 3.06 0.60
CA VAL A 58 7.05 2.08 1.36
C VAL A 58 6.60 1.99 2.83
N MET A 59 6.27 3.14 3.45
CA MET A 59 5.79 3.20 4.83
C MET A 59 4.49 2.41 5.04
N VAL A 60 3.56 2.49 4.08
CA VAL A 60 2.23 1.86 4.20
C VAL A 60 2.13 0.50 3.51
N SER A 61 3.15 0.05 2.78
CA SER A 61 3.21 -1.28 2.15
C SER A 61 4.20 -2.22 2.81
N ASN A 62 5.50 -1.89 2.77
CA ASN A 62 6.56 -2.81 3.16
C ASN A 62 6.88 -2.70 4.65
N LEU A 63 6.97 -1.47 5.17
CA LEU A 63 7.36 -1.24 6.55
C LEU A 63 6.25 -1.64 7.53
N VAL A 64 4.98 -1.61 7.12
CA VAL A 64 3.89 -2.10 7.96
C VAL A 64 4.12 -3.58 8.31
N LEU A 65 4.57 -4.41 7.37
CA LEU A 65 4.85 -5.83 7.63
C LEU A 65 5.98 -6.01 8.66
N ALA A 66 7.03 -5.20 8.57
CA ALA A 66 8.10 -5.21 9.56
C ALA A 66 7.60 -4.82 10.95
N MET A 67 6.72 -3.81 11.04
CA MET A 67 6.12 -3.39 12.31
C MET A 67 5.21 -4.47 12.90
N LEU A 68 4.39 -5.13 12.08
CA LEU A 68 3.53 -6.23 12.53
C LEU A 68 4.37 -7.42 13.05
N ASN A 69 5.47 -7.74 12.37
CA ASN A 69 6.40 -8.78 12.80
C ASN A 69 7.05 -8.46 14.15
N ILE A 70 7.47 -7.20 14.36
CA ILE A 70 7.98 -6.74 15.66
C ILE A 70 6.91 -6.94 16.76
N GLY A 71 5.66 -6.58 16.48
CA GLY A 71 4.54 -6.79 17.41
C GLY A 71 4.33 -8.27 17.77
N CYS A 72 4.40 -9.17 16.78
CA CYS A 72 4.30 -10.62 17.03
C CYS A 72 5.48 -11.13 17.88
N ASN A 73 6.71 -10.70 17.58
CA ASN A 73 7.89 -11.09 18.35
C ASN A 73 7.81 -10.62 19.82
N LEU A 74 7.18 -9.48 20.09
CA LEU A 74 6.93 -9.02 21.46
C LEU A 74 5.99 -9.97 22.22
N MET A 75 4.95 -10.50 21.56
CA MET A 75 4.07 -11.51 22.14
C MET A 75 4.83 -12.81 22.43
N THR A 76 5.74 -13.20 21.54
CA THR A 76 6.63 -14.35 21.76
C THR A 76 7.59 -14.16 22.92
N ALA A 77 8.12 -12.94 23.11
CA ALA A 77 8.89 -12.60 24.30
C ALA A 77 8.07 -12.68 25.60
N CYS A 78 6.74 -12.58 25.52
CA CYS A 78 5.81 -12.82 26.63
C CYS A 78 5.45 -14.31 26.82
N GLY A 79 6.01 -15.23 26.04
CA GLY A 79 5.78 -16.67 26.15
C GLY A 79 4.62 -17.22 25.32
N ILE A 80 4.08 -16.42 24.40
CA ILE A 80 3.01 -16.85 23.47
C ILE A 80 3.67 -17.45 22.22
N ASP A 81 3.21 -18.60 21.75
CA ASP A 81 3.74 -19.17 20.51
C ASP A 81 3.42 -18.28 19.29
N GLU A 82 4.24 -18.38 18.25
CA GLU A 82 4.17 -17.51 17.06
C GLU A 82 2.81 -17.57 16.35
N GLU A 83 2.20 -18.76 16.27
CA GLU A 83 0.90 -18.96 15.61
C GLU A 83 -0.22 -18.27 16.40
N SER A 84 -0.23 -18.45 17.73
CA SER A 84 -1.18 -17.78 18.63
C SER A 84 -0.97 -16.27 18.65
N ALA A 85 0.28 -15.80 18.61
CA ALA A 85 0.63 -14.38 18.56
C ALA A 85 0.02 -13.72 17.31
N LEU A 86 0.27 -14.29 16.12
CA LEU A 86 -0.28 -13.76 14.88
C LEU A 86 -1.82 -13.82 14.86
N LYS A 87 -2.40 -14.96 15.23
CA LYS A 87 -3.87 -15.13 15.25
C LYS A 87 -4.56 -14.18 16.20
N SER A 88 -3.99 -13.94 17.38
CA SER A 88 -4.58 -13.03 18.38
C SER A 88 -4.46 -11.56 18.00
N LEU A 89 -3.38 -11.17 17.30
CA LEU A 89 -3.17 -9.80 16.83
C LEU A 89 -3.93 -9.48 15.52
N MET A 90 -4.23 -10.48 14.69
CA MET A 90 -4.88 -10.25 13.39
C MET A 90 -6.22 -9.49 13.47
N PRO A 91 -7.14 -9.80 14.40
CA PRO A 91 -8.38 -9.03 14.56
C PRO A 91 -8.12 -7.54 14.87
N LEU A 92 -7.10 -7.24 15.69
CA LEU A 92 -6.73 -5.87 16.02
C LEU A 92 -6.21 -5.13 14.77
N ILE A 93 -5.37 -5.79 13.98
CA ILE A 93 -4.81 -5.24 12.73
C ILE A 93 -5.93 -4.94 11.74
N MET A 94 -6.82 -5.90 11.48
CA MET A 94 -7.92 -5.75 10.53
C MET A 94 -8.88 -4.64 10.95
N ASN A 95 -9.28 -4.61 12.22
CA ASN A 95 -10.15 -3.54 12.75
C ASN A 95 -9.53 -2.15 12.58
N ASN A 96 -8.21 -2.01 12.74
CA ASN A 96 -7.54 -0.72 12.53
C ASN A 96 -7.60 -0.29 11.06
N ILE A 97 -7.36 -1.20 10.11
CA ILE A 97 -7.43 -0.91 8.67
C ILE A 97 -8.86 -0.56 8.26
N GLU A 98 -9.86 -1.33 8.72
CA GLU A 98 -11.27 -1.06 8.46
C GLU A 98 -11.69 0.30 9.00
N ASN A 99 -11.34 0.62 10.25
CA ASN A 99 -11.66 1.92 10.83
C ASN A 99 -11.04 3.10 10.06
N ILE A 100 -9.77 3.00 9.64
CA ILE A 100 -9.13 4.04 8.82
C ILE A 100 -9.83 4.17 7.47
N SER A 101 -10.26 3.07 6.86
CA SER A 101 -10.95 3.09 5.57
C SER A 101 -12.32 3.78 5.65
N GLU A 102 -13.04 3.62 6.76
CA GLU A 102 -14.39 4.18 6.94
C GLU A 102 -14.39 5.61 7.50
N LYS A 103 -13.50 5.89 8.45
CA LYS A 103 -13.54 7.11 9.28
C LYS A 103 -12.33 8.02 9.09
N GLY A 104 -11.31 7.55 8.38
CA GLY A 104 -10.01 8.23 8.31
C GLY A 104 -9.22 8.13 9.61
N PHE A 105 -8.22 8.99 9.77
CA PHE A 105 -7.47 9.08 11.02
C PHE A 105 -8.30 9.81 12.08
N LEU A 106 -8.23 9.32 13.33
CA LEU A 106 -8.75 10.07 14.47
C LEU A 106 -8.03 11.44 14.55
N PRO A 107 -8.76 12.54 14.81
CA PRO A 107 -8.19 13.87 14.91
C PRO A 107 -7.23 14.04 16.09
#